data_AF-A0A8T0ESJ2-F1
#
_entry.id   AF-A0A8T0ESJ2-F1
#
_cell.length_a   1.000
_cell.length_b   1.000
_cell.length_c   1.000
_cell.angle_alpha   90.00
_cell.angle_beta   90.00
_cell.angle_gamma   90.00
#
_symmetry.space_group_name_H-M   'P 1'
#
loop_
_entity.id
_entity.type
_entity.pdbx_description
1 polymer ?
#
loop_
_entity_poly.entity_id
_entity_poly.type
_entity_poly.pdbx_seq_one_letter_code
_entity_poly.pdbx_strand_id
1 'polypeptide(L)' 'MSSRRETTESERLLVVKWSKEDKSLREIASLIDVTHGCVQKYYRSIKKLDLWPNIHGRGLHSKMQRQLQ' A
#
# COMPACT_ATOMS: atom_id res chain seq x y z
N MET A 1 13.85 0.45 26.39
CA MET A 1 12.64 0.89 25.66
C MET A 1 12.22 -0.19 24.67
N SER A 2 11.22 -0.99 25.00
CA SER A 2 10.50 -1.84 24.05
C SER A 2 9.01 -1.58 24.23
N SER A 3 8.59 -0.38 23.88
CA SER A 3 7.16 -0.10 23.73
C SER A 3 6.72 -0.80 22.45
N ARG A 4 6.01 -1.92 22.57
CA ARG A 4 5.27 -2.51 21.45
C ARG A 4 4.24 -1.47 21.01
N ARG A 5 4.62 -0.59 20.07
CA ARG A 5 3.70 0.38 19.47
C ARG A 5 2.65 -0.42 18.71
N GLU A 6 1.42 -0.40 19.21
CA GLU A 6 0.30 -1.01 18.52
C GLU A 6 0.05 -0.28 17.20
N THR A 7 -0.26 -1.06 16.18
CA THR A 7 -0.62 -0.52 14.87
C THR A 7 -1.98 0.14 14.99
N THR A 8 -2.03 1.46 14.82
CA THR A 8 -3.29 2.20 14.80
C THR A 8 -4.03 1.99 13.48
N GLU A 9 -5.35 2.12 13.51
CA GLU A 9 -6.17 2.09 12.29
C GLU A 9 -5.77 3.21 11.33
N SER A 10 -5.49 4.40 11.85
CA SER A 10 -5.02 5.56 11.09
C SER A 10 -3.74 5.26 10.30
N GLU A 11 -2.74 4.62 10.91
CA GLU A 11 -1.52 4.22 10.21
C GLU A 11 -1.79 3.22 9.09
N ARG A 12 -2.71 2.26 9.30
CA ARG A 12 -3.10 1.32 8.23
C ARG A 12 -3.77 2.03 7.07
N LEU A 13 -4.69 2.97 7.34
CA LEU A 13 -5.37 3.74 6.31
C LEU A 13 -4.39 4.62 5.51
N LEU A 14 -3.39 5.22 6.16
CA LEU A 14 -2.35 5.97 5.48
C LEU A 14 -1.50 5.08 4.57
N VAL A 15 -1.14 3.87 5.00
CA VAL A 15 -0.44 2.90 4.16
C VAL A 15 -1.27 2.53 2.93
N VAL A 16 -2.58 2.30 3.07
CA VAL A 16 -3.48 2.04 1.93
C VAL A 16 -3.53 3.25 0.99
N LYS A 17 -3.71 4.45 1.52
CA LYS A 17 -3.78 5.69 0.74
C LYS A 17 -2.54 5.85 -0.14
N TRP A 18 -1.35 5.84 0.47
CA TRP A 18 -0.12 6.06 -0.27
C TRP A 18 0.23 4.91 -1.21
N SER A 19 -0.15 3.67 -0.86
CA SER A 19 0.02 2.52 -1.77
C SER A 19 -0.83 2.65 -3.03
N LYS A 20 -1.98 3.35 -2.98
CA LYS A 20 -2.80 3.67 -4.17
C LYS A 20 -2.18 4.76 -5.04
N GLU A 21 -1.27 5.56 -4.50
CA GLU A 21 -0.50 6.59 -5.22
C GLU A 21 0.84 6.03 -5.73
N ASP A 22 0.95 4.71 -5.88
CA ASP A 22 2.15 3.99 -6.33
C ASP A 22 3.42 4.29 -5.52
N LYS A 23 3.27 4.72 -4.25
CA LYS A 23 4.41 4.95 -3.35
C LYS A 23 5.01 3.64 -2.88
N SER A 24 6.33 3.57 -2.87
CA SER A 24 7.05 2.43 -2.30
C SER A 24 6.88 2.37 -0.77
N LEU A 25 6.94 1.18 -0.17
CA LEU A 25 6.83 1.03 1.29
C LEU A 25 7.87 1.86 2.07
N ARG A 26 9.02 2.15 1.46
CA ARG A 26 10.07 3.01 2.01
C ARG A 26 9.67 4.48 1.99
N GLU A 27 9.08 4.97 0.89
CA GLU A 27 8.52 6.33 0.85
C GLU A 27 7.38 6.48 1.86
N ILE A 28 6.49 5.50 1.94
CA ILE A 28 5.38 5.50 2.89
C ILE A 28 5.91 5.59 4.32
N ALA A 29 6.94 4.80 4.67
CA ALA A 29 7.58 4.84 5.98
C ALA A 29 8.08 6.26 6.33
N SER A 30 8.66 6.95 5.35
CA SER A 30 9.10 8.34 5.51
C SER A 30 7.93 9.32 5.64
N LEU A 31 6.82 9.10 4.93
CA LEU A 31 5.66 9.99 4.92
C LEU A 31 4.84 9.93 6.21
N ILE A 32 4.79 8.77 6.86
CA ILE A 32 4.00 8.56 8.09
C ILE A 32 4.87 8.49 9.35
N ASP A 33 6.16 8.82 9.23
CA ASP A 33 7.15 8.84 10.31
C ASP A 33 7.19 7.53 11.13
N VAL A 34 7.33 6.40 10.42
CA VAL A 34 7.51 5.08 11.03
C VAL A 34 8.63 4.31 10.37
N THR A 35 9.13 3.28 11.04
CA THR A 35 10.14 2.41 10.43
C THR A 35 9.55 1.60 9.28
N HIS A 36 10.38 1.27 8.29
CA HIS A 36 9.99 0.38 7.20
C HIS A 36 9.42 -0.96 7.70
N GLY A 37 9.96 -1.51 8.80
CA GLY A 37 9.45 -2.73 9.43
C GLY A 37 8.02 -2.59 9.97
N CYS A 38 7.66 -1.41 10.49
CA CYS A 38 6.28 -1.11 10.88
C CYS A 38 5.36 -1.09 9.65
N VAL A 39 5.74 -0.39 8.58
CA VAL A 39 4.95 -0.36 7.33
C VAL A 39 4.74 -1.76 6.76
N GLN A 40 5.77 -2.62 6.76
CA GLN A 40 5.63 -4.01 6.32
C GLN A 40 4.63 -4.80 7.18
N LYS A 41 4.64 -4.61 8.50
CA LYS A 41 3.63 -5.23 9.40
C LYS A 41 2.23 -4.70 9.08
N TYR A 42 2.09 -3.40 8.86
CA TYR A 42 0.81 -2.76 8.56
C TYR A 42 0.27 -3.28 7.22
N TYR A 43 1.11 -3.33 6.19
CA TYR A 43 0.80 -3.86 4.86
C TYR A 43 0.31 -5.32 4.92
N ARG A 44 1.01 -6.18 5.68
CA ARG A 44 0.58 -7.57 5.92
C ARG A 44 -0.76 -7.65 6.65
N SER A 45 -0.98 -6.77 7.64
CA SER A 45 -2.26 -6.71 8.37
C SER A 45 -3.41 -6.30 7.45
N ILE A 46 -3.21 -5.31 6.57
CA ILE A 46 -4.22 -4.86 5.60
C ILE A 46 -4.59 -5.99 4.64
N LYS A 47 -3.58 -6.71 4.09
CA LYS A 47 -3.83 -7.87 3.22
C LYS A 47 -4.62 -8.99 3.90
N LYS A 48 -4.41 -9.22 5.19
CA LYS A 48 -5.18 -10.22 5.96
C LYS A 48 -6.62 -9.78 6.25
N LEU A 49 -6.84 -8.48 6.41
CA LEU A 49 -8.14 -7.91 6.76
C LEU A 49 -9.03 -7.66 5.53
N ASP A 50 -8.58 -8.00 4.32
CA ASP A 50 -9.21 -7.66 3.03
C ASP A 50 -9.54 -6.16 2.87
N LEU A 51 -8.95 -5.30 3.71
CA LEU A 51 -9.06 -3.84 3.67
C LEU A 51 -8.36 -3.24 2.43
N TRP A 52 -7.86 -4.10 1.55
CA TRP A 52 -7.32 -3.72 0.26
C TRP A 52 -8.49 -3.68 -0.73
N PRO A 53 -9.10 -2.51 -1.00
CA PRO A 53 -10.24 -2.45 -1.91
C PRO A 53 -9.78 -2.88 -3.30
N ASN A 54 -10.06 -4.12 -3.68
CA ASN A 54 -9.90 -4.73 -5.00
C ASN A 54 -9.05 -3.90 -6.00
N ILE A 55 -7.75 -3.73 -5.71
CA ILE A 55 -6.79 -3.15 -6.67
C ILE A 55 -6.31 -4.24 -7.65
N HIS A 56 -7.05 -5.33 -7.78
CA HIS A 56 -6.96 -6.28 -8.89
C HIS A 56 -8.02 -5.96 -9.94
N GLY A 57 -7.89 -4.76 -10.52
CA GLY A 57 -8.70 -4.30 -11.64
C GLY A 57 -7.98 -3.39 -12.64
N ARG A 58 -6.64 -3.27 -12.58
CA ARG A 58 -5.86 -2.53 -13.59
C ARG A 58 -4.57 -3.25 -13.95
N GLY A 59 -4.70 -4.51 -14.32
CA GLY A 59 -3.75 -5.17 -15.21
C GLY A 59 -4.38 -5.27 -16.59
N LEU A 60 -3.79 -4.59 -17.58
CA LEU A 60 -3.83 -4.95 -19.01
C LEU A 60 -5.16 -4.79 -19.78
N HIS A 61 -5.48 -3.57 -20.22
CA HIS A 61 -5.90 -3.38 -21.62
C HIS A 61 -5.43 -2.03 -22.18
N SER A 62 -4.12 -1.78 -22.13
CA SER A 62 -3.48 -0.90 -23.12
C SER A 62 -3.11 -1.75 -24.35
N LYS A 63 -4.10 -2.22 -25.10
CA LYS A 63 -3.90 -2.56 -26.51
C LYS A 63 -4.53 -1.45 -27.33
N MET A 64 -3.78 -0.36 -27.46
CA MET A 64 -3.88 0.49 -28.63
C MET A 64 -3.39 -0.36 -29.82
N GLN A 65 -4.30 -1.12 -30.43
CA GLN A 65 -4.02 -1.84 -31.66
C GLN A 65 -4.19 -0.83 -32.81
N ARG A 66 -3.10 -0.08 -33.07
CA ARG A 66 -2.96 0.79 -34.24
C ARG A 66 -2.03 0.09 -35.23
N GLN A 67 -2.39 0.17 -36.52
CA GLN A 67 -1.79 -0.42 -37.74
C GLN A 67 -2.29 -1.82 -38.12
N LEU A 68 -2.55 -2.15 -39.39
CA LEU A 68 -2.59 -1.42 -40.68
C LEU A 68 -3.30 -2.38 -41.65
N GLN A 69 -4.44 -1.98 -42.23
CA GLN A 69 -4.94 -2.35 -43.55
C GLN A 69 -6.17 -1.50 -43.88
#